data_AF-A0A1D7WAW7-F1
#
_entry.id   AF-A0A1D7WAW7-F1
#
_cell.length_a   1.000
_cell.length_b   1.000
_cell.length_c   1.000
_cell.angle_alpha   90.00
_cell.angle_beta   90.00
_cell.angle_gamma   90.00
#
_symmetry.space_group_name_H-M   'P 1'
#
loop_
_entity.id
_entity.type
_entity.pdbx_description
1 polymer ?
#
loop_
_entity_poly.entity_id
_entity_poly.type
_entity_poly.pdbx_seq_one_letter_code
_entity_poly.pdbx_strand_id
1 'polypeptide(L)'
;MKIEEVKKCEDFSLLHEEIVSGVRFFKERCPGEVSIFDTMDFSRKDEFISDYIEFIENEQNKNDPIILFKGETLTTYSVFVKEKGYEMSNKFIEYINCMNIELFKSHTENILKSKQHFSNLFKVSFSSQKEYELEYSKILPDLKKNYDFNVSEHSKKVKKACQDFVDYFQKK
;
A
#
# COMPACT_ATOMS: atom_id res chain seq x y z
N MET A 1 -8.65 -17.11 -2.67
CA MET A 1 -9.77 -16.29 -2.15
C MET A 1 -10.70 -15.84 -3.30
N LYS A 2 -12.00 -15.59 -3.06
CA LYS A 2 -12.95 -14.98 -4.01
C LYS A 2 -12.89 -13.46 -3.94
N ILE A 3 -13.31 -12.76 -5.01
CA ILE A 3 -13.27 -11.28 -5.08
C ILE A 3 -14.09 -10.64 -3.95
N GLU A 4 -15.25 -11.22 -3.62
CA GLU A 4 -16.15 -10.74 -2.57
C GLU A 4 -15.55 -10.92 -1.16
N GLU A 5 -14.69 -11.94 -0.99
CA GLU A 5 -13.96 -12.20 0.26
C GLU A 5 -12.83 -11.18 0.42
N VAL A 6 -12.10 -10.85 -0.66
CA VAL A 6 -11.03 -9.84 -0.64
C VAL A 6 -11.53 -8.49 -0.15
N LYS A 7 -12.71 -8.04 -0.62
CA LYS A 7 -13.31 -6.75 -0.21
C LYS A 7 -13.47 -6.61 1.30
N LYS A 8 -13.67 -7.73 2.00
CA LYS A 8 -13.92 -7.79 3.44
C LYS A 8 -12.70 -8.25 4.24
N CYS A 9 -11.59 -8.61 3.58
CA CYS A 9 -10.42 -9.18 4.23
C CYS A 9 -9.55 -8.11 4.87
N GLU A 10 -9.36 -8.17 6.18
CA GLU A 10 -8.49 -7.26 6.93
C GLU A 10 -7.13 -7.89 7.29
N ASP A 11 -6.94 -9.18 6.97
CA ASP A 11 -5.71 -9.90 7.25
C ASP A 11 -4.67 -9.66 6.14
N PHE A 12 -3.65 -8.89 6.47
CA PHE A 12 -2.52 -8.59 5.59
C PHE A 12 -1.84 -9.87 5.07
N SER A 13 -1.66 -10.89 5.93
CA SER A 13 -0.93 -12.11 5.59
C SER A 13 -1.68 -12.88 4.51
N LEU A 14 -3.00 -13.02 4.67
CA LEU A 14 -3.85 -13.69 3.69
C LEU A 14 -3.87 -12.95 2.35
N LEU A 15 -3.98 -11.61 2.36
CA LEU A 15 -3.91 -10.81 1.13
C LEU A 15 -2.54 -10.98 0.44
N HIS A 16 -1.45 -10.94 1.20
CA HIS A 16 -0.10 -11.11 0.68
C HIS A 16 0.12 -12.52 0.08
N GLU A 17 -0.35 -13.57 0.75
CA GLU A 17 -0.28 -14.94 0.24
C GLU A 17 -1.01 -15.11 -1.10
N GLU A 18 -2.18 -14.49 -1.25
CA GLU A 18 -2.95 -14.52 -2.51
C GLU A 18 -2.23 -13.76 -3.63
N ILE A 19 -1.61 -12.61 -3.32
CA ILE A 19 -0.76 -11.88 -4.26
C ILE A 19 0.39 -12.78 -4.71
N VAL A 20 1.16 -13.36 -3.78
CA VAL A 20 2.32 -14.22 -4.08
C VAL A 20 1.92 -15.44 -4.91
N SER A 21 0.80 -16.09 -4.54
CA SER A 21 0.25 -17.23 -5.26
C SER A 21 -0.19 -16.87 -6.69
N GLY A 22 -0.84 -15.72 -6.86
CA GLY A 22 -1.23 -15.22 -8.18
C GLY A 22 -0.04 -14.86 -9.06
N VAL A 23 0.98 -14.19 -8.50
CA VAL A 23 2.23 -13.90 -9.23
C VAL A 23 2.91 -15.19 -9.66
N ARG A 24 2.99 -16.21 -8.79
CA ARG A 24 3.54 -17.53 -9.14
C ARG A 24 2.79 -18.15 -10.30
N PHE A 25 1.45 -18.13 -10.27
CA PHE A 25 0.62 -18.63 -11.37
C PHE A 25 0.96 -17.96 -12.71
N PHE A 26 1.14 -16.63 -12.73
CA PHE A 26 1.53 -15.93 -13.96
C PHE A 26 2.95 -16.29 -14.41
N LYS A 27 3.91 -16.39 -13.48
CA LYS A 27 5.30 -16.78 -13.78
C LYS A 27 5.39 -18.16 -14.43
N GLU A 28 4.57 -19.10 -14.00
CA GLU A 28 4.52 -20.47 -14.56
C GLU A 28 3.88 -20.53 -15.96
N ARG A 29 2.95 -19.63 -16.28
CA ARG A 29 2.16 -19.67 -17.53
C ARG A 29 2.58 -18.67 -18.59
N CYS A 30 3.34 -17.64 -18.22
CA CYS A 30 3.82 -16.58 -19.09
C CYS A 30 5.33 -16.35 -18.93
N PRO A 31 6.17 -17.40 -19.08
CA PRO A 31 7.61 -17.26 -18.87
C PRO A 31 8.21 -16.25 -19.87
N GLY A 32 8.87 -15.20 -19.36
CA GLY A 32 9.53 -14.17 -20.16
C GLY A 32 8.84 -12.80 -20.19
N GLU A 33 7.53 -12.73 -19.94
CA GLU A 33 6.75 -11.46 -19.93
C GLU A 33 6.45 -10.94 -18.52
N VAL A 34 6.89 -11.70 -17.51
CA VAL A 34 6.59 -11.50 -16.09
C VAL A 34 7.63 -10.65 -15.35
N SER A 35 8.60 -10.05 -16.06
CA SER A 35 9.59 -9.11 -15.50
C SER A 35 8.94 -7.88 -14.85
N ILE A 36 7.73 -7.55 -15.29
CA ILE A 36 6.85 -6.58 -14.68
C ILE A 36 6.67 -6.78 -13.16
N PHE A 37 6.51 -8.03 -12.71
CA PHE A 37 6.29 -8.33 -11.30
C PHE A 37 7.55 -8.13 -10.45
N ASP A 38 8.73 -8.17 -11.06
CA ASP A 38 9.99 -7.92 -10.36
C ASP A 38 10.18 -6.42 -10.06
N THR A 39 9.42 -5.55 -10.74
CA THR A 39 9.36 -4.11 -10.46
C THR A 39 8.27 -3.71 -9.47
N MET A 40 7.41 -4.66 -9.07
CA MET A 40 6.31 -4.42 -8.15
C MET A 40 6.74 -4.78 -6.73
N ASP A 41 6.51 -3.87 -5.80
CA ASP A 41 6.83 -4.06 -4.39
C ASP A 41 5.57 -4.45 -3.62
N PHE A 42 5.37 -5.75 -3.49
CA PHE A 42 4.29 -6.35 -2.69
C PHE A 42 4.70 -6.56 -1.23
N SER A 43 5.87 -6.05 -0.84
CA SER A 43 6.44 -6.22 0.50
C SER A 43 6.35 -4.97 1.37
N ARG A 44 5.84 -3.84 0.83
CA ARG A 44 5.65 -2.61 1.60
C ARG A 44 4.86 -2.87 2.88
N LYS A 45 5.60 -2.90 3.97
CA LYS A 45 5.13 -2.63 5.32
C LYS A 45 5.60 -1.22 5.61
N ASP A 46 4.69 -0.30 5.90
CA ASP A 46 5.12 0.97 6.46
C ASP A 46 5.79 0.71 7.82
N GLU A 47 6.83 1.47 8.10
CA GLU A 47 7.62 1.43 9.33
C GLU A 47 6.75 1.76 10.57
N PHE A 48 7.17 1.34 11.76
CA PHE A 48 6.39 1.56 12.99
C PHE A 48 6.37 3.05 13.36
N ILE A 49 5.37 3.52 14.12
CA ILE A 49 5.32 4.94 14.54
C ILE A 49 6.50 5.40 15.37
N SER A 50 7.11 4.47 16.11
CA SER A 50 8.34 4.73 16.86
C SER A 50 9.47 5.18 15.94
N ASP A 51 9.41 4.82 14.66
CA ASP A 51 10.40 5.18 13.65
C ASP A 51 10.09 6.56 13.05
N TYR A 52 8.92 7.13 13.37
CA TYR A 52 8.48 8.44 12.88
C TYR A 52 8.60 9.57 13.90
N ILE A 53 8.61 9.29 15.21
CA ILE A 53 8.64 10.32 16.25
C ILE A 53 9.97 10.32 16.99
N GLU A 54 10.66 11.46 16.94
CA GLU A 54 11.94 11.65 17.63
C GLU A 54 11.83 12.74 18.68
N PHE A 55 12.58 12.60 19.77
CA PHE A 55 12.66 13.59 20.84
C PHE A 55 14.07 14.14 20.89
N ILE A 56 14.22 15.45 20.68
CA ILE A 56 15.51 16.13 20.73
C ILE A 56 15.52 17.18 21.84
N GLU A 57 16.70 17.42 22.42
CA GLU A 57 16.86 18.46 23.45
C GLU A 57 16.50 19.83 22.86
N ASN A 58 15.74 20.61 23.63
CA ASN A 58 15.43 21.98 23.28
C ASN A 58 16.45 22.92 23.93
N GLU A 59 17.30 23.54 23.11
CA GLU A 59 18.35 24.45 23.59
C GLU A 59 17.79 25.68 24.33
N GLN A 60 16.55 26.09 24.04
CA GLN A 60 15.90 27.25 24.65
C GLN A 60 15.17 26.90 25.97
N ASN A 61 14.72 25.65 26.12
CA ASN A 61 14.08 25.16 27.33
C ASN A 61 14.37 23.68 27.55
N LYS A 62 15.39 23.37 28.34
CA LYS A 62 15.83 21.99 28.61
C LYS A 62 14.75 21.09 29.24
N ASN A 63 13.70 21.67 29.83
CA ASN A 63 12.59 20.92 30.43
C ASN A 63 11.43 20.65 29.44
N ASP A 64 11.53 21.13 28.20
CA ASP A 64 10.50 20.96 27.16
C ASP A 64 11.11 20.57 25.82
N PRO A 65 11.46 19.28 25.62
CA PRO A 65 12.06 18.76 24.39
C PRO A 65 11.26 19.09 23.13
N ILE A 66 11.95 19.19 22.00
CA ILE A 66 11.30 19.30 20.68
C ILE A 66 10.99 17.88 20.20
N ILE A 67 9.77 17.70 19.71
CA ILE A 67 9.32 16.48 19.08
C ILE A 67 9.39 16.67 17.57
N LEU A 68 10.03 15.73 16.89
CA LEU A 68 10.08 15.67 15.43
C LEU A 68 9.13 14.59 14.92
N PHE A 69 8.61 14.80 13.72
CA PHE A 69 7.93 13.80 12.91
C PHE A 69 8.67 13.65 11.57
N LYS A 70 9.29 12.49 11.31
CA LYS A 70 10.13 12.25 10.12
C LYS A 70 11.23 13.30 9.92
N GLY A 71 11.89 13.70 11.00
CA GLY A 71 12.95 14.73 10.99
C GLY A 71 12.46 16.17 10.87
N GLU A 72 11.16 16.41 10.71
CA GLU A 72 10.58 17.76 10.71
C GLU A 72 10.03 18.11 12.10
N THR A 73 10.20 19.35 12.56
CA THR A 73 9.67 19.78 13.86
C THR A 73 8.15 19.64 13.91
N LEU A 74 7.66 18.75 14.75
CA LEU A 74 6.23 18.56 14.98
C LEU A 74 5.71 19.61 15.96
N THR A 75 6.25 19.61 17.19
CA THR A 75 5.85 20.51 18.29
C THR A 75 6.81 20.36 19.49
N THR A 76 6.52 20.97 20.64
CA THR A 76 7.23 20.70 21.90
C THR A 76 6.53 19.61 22.72
N TYR A 77 7.26 19.00 23.66
CA TYR A 77 6.73 17.94 24.52
C TYR A 77 5.50 18.39 25.33
N SER A 78 5.53 19.60 25.87
CA SER A 78 4.42 20.17 26.63
C SER A 78 3.14 20.30 25.82
N VAL A 79 3.24 20.78 24.57
CA VAL A 79 2.11 20.89 23.64
C VAL A 79 1.62 19.50 23.23
N PHE A 80 2.54 18.59 22.91
CA PHE A 80 2.19 17.22 22.55
C PHE A 80 1.42 16.51 23.68
N VAL A 81 1.87 16.61 24.93
CA VAL A 81 1.15 16.03 26.08
C VAL A 81 -0.21 16.69 26.26
N LYS A 82 -0.28 18.03 26.21
CA LYS A 82 -1.52 18.80 26.38
C LYS A 82 -2.59 18.41 25.35
N GLU A 83 -2.19 18.20 24.10
CA GLU A 83 -3.09 17.85 22.99
C GLU A 83 -3.32 16.33 22.86
N LYS A 84 -3.02 15.55 23.91
CA LYS A 84 -3.12 14.08 23.93
C LYS A 84 -2.37 13.40 22.79
N GLY A 85 -1.14 13.86 22.52
CA GLY A 85 -0.35 13.49 21.36
C GLY A 85 -0.20 11.99 21.15
N TYR A 86 0.06 11.22 22.21
CA TYR A 86 0.13 9.75 22.13
C TYR A 86 -1.16 9.10 21.60
N GLU A 87 -2.34 9.59 22.01
CA GLU A 87 -3.62 9.09 21.51
C GLU A 87 -3.76 9.39 20.01
N MET A 88 -3.36 10.60 19.58
CA MET A 88 -3.41 10.99 18.17
C MET A 88 -2.41 10.23 17.31
N SER A 89 -1.19 10.01 17.81
CA SER A 89 -0.22 9.16 17.15
C SER A 89 -0.80 7.77 16.91
N ASN A 90 -1.38 7.12 17.93
CA ASN A 90 -1.98 5.79 17.77
C ASN A 90 -3.09 5.76 16.70
N LYS A 91 -4.01 6.73 16.73
CA LYS A 91 -5.06 6.84 15.69
C LYS A 91 -4.48 7.05 14.30
N PHE A 92 -3.40 7.81 14.18
CA PHE A 92 -2.68 7.98 12.93
C PHE A 92 -2.09 6.65 12.43
N ILE A 93 -1.48 5.82 13.30
CA ILE A 93 -0.99 4.46 12.92
C ILE A 93 -2.13 3.63 12.36
N GLU A 94 -3.23 3.55 13.11
CA GLU A 94 -4.38 2.72 12.75
C GLU A 94 -4.91 3.15 11.38
N TYR A 95 -4.94 4.45 11.12
CA TYR A 95 -5.34 4.99 9.84
C TYR A 95 -4.37 4.63 8.69
N ILE A 96 -3.05 4.75 8.90
CA ILE A 96 -2.03 4.30 7.93
C ILE A 96 -2.18 2.80 7.64
N ASN A 97 -2.32 1.97 8.69
CA ASN A 97 -2.51 0.53 8.56
C ASN A 97 -3.77 0.18 7.75
N CYS A 98 -4.89 0.88 8.01
CA CYS A 98 -6.11 0.74 7.20
C CYS A 98 -5.83 1.04 5.72
N MET A 99 -5.08 2.10 5.41
CA MET A 99 -4.74 2.44 4.03
C MET A 99 -3.82 1.41 3.36
N ASN A 100 -2.95 0.74 4.12
CA ASN A 100 -2.14 -0.37 3.62
C ASN A 100 -2.99 -1.61 3.32
N ILE A 101 -3.92 -1.97 4.21
CA ILE A 101 -4.86 -3.07 3.97
C ILE A 101 -5.65 -2.81 2.68
N GLU A 102 -6.16 -1.59 2.49
CA GLU A 102 -6.90 -1.23 1.27
C GLU A 102 -6.05 -1.32 -0.01
N LEU A 103 -4.77 -0.96 0.06
CA LEU A 103 -3.83 -1.14 -1.06
C LEU A 103 -3.69 -2.63 -1.42
N PHE A 104 -3.47 -3.48 -0.41
CA PHE A 104 -3.32 -4.92 -0.59
C PHE A 104 -4.60 -5.59 -1.10
N LYS A 105 -5.78 -5.16 -0.63
CA LYS A 105 -7.07 -5.59 -1.20
C LYS A 105 -7.14 -5.29 -2.69
N SER A 106 -6.81 -4.05 -3.07
CA SER A 106 -6.85 -3.62 -4.47
C SER A 106 -5.92 -4.45 -5.36
N HIS A 107 -4.69 -4.70 -4.91
CA HIS A 107 -3.74 -5.56 -5.62
C HIS A 107 -4.23 -7.00 -5.76
N THR A 108 -4.75 -7.56 -4.67
CA THR A 108 -5.29 -8.93 -4.65
C THR A 108 -6.47 -9.06 -5.62
N GLU A 109 -7.41 -8.12 -5.62
CA GLU A 109 -8.54 -8.13 -6.56
C GLU A 109 -8.08 -8.10 -8.02
N ASN A 110 -7.12 -7.23 -8.34
CA ASN A 110 -6.60 -7.09 -9.69
C ASN A 110 -5.92 -8.39 -10.16
N ILE A 111 -5.12 -9.01 -9.30
CA ILE A 111 -4.48 -10.30 -9.56
C ILE A 111 -5.51 -11.41 -9.78
N LEU A 112 -6.53 -11.51 -8.92
CA LEU A 112 -7.56 -12.55 -9.05
C LEU A 112 -8.38 -12.40 -10.32
N LYS A 113 -8.79 -11.16 -10.67
CA LYS A 113 -9.50 -10.87 -11.94
C LYS A 113 -8.65 -11.24 -13.15
N SER A 114 -7.37 -10.86 -13.15
CA SER A 114 -6.45 -11.22 -14.24
C SER A 114 -6.22 -12.73 -14.33
N LYS A 115 -6.13 -13.44 -13.19
CA LYS A 115 -5.98 -14.91 -13.16
C LYS A 115 -7.22 -15.60 -13.74
N GLN A 116 -8.40 -15.08 -13.43
CA GLN A 116 -9.66 -15.55 -14.01
C GLN A 116 -9.70 -15.32 -15.52
N HIS A 117 -9.32 -14.13 -15.99
CA HIS A 117 -9.22 -13.87 -17.43
C HIS A 117 -8.24 -14.82 -18.13
N PHE A 118 -7.03 -15.01 -17.58
CA PHE A 118 -6.07 -15.97 -18.10
C PHE A 118 -6.61 -17.40 -18.15
N SER A 119 -7.28 -17.82 -17.08
CA SER A 119 -7.90 -19.15 -17.03
C SER A 119 -9.00 -19.33 -18.08
N ASN A 120 -9.71 -18.26 -18.42
CA ASN A 120 -10.71 -18.25 -19.48
C ASN A 120 -10.06 -18.29 -20.87
N LEU A 121 -8.94 -17.61 -21.10
CA LEU A 121 -8.20 -17.69 -22.36
C LEU A 121 -7.89 -19.16 -22.72
N PHE A 122 -7.45 -19.97 -21.76
CA PHE A 122 -7.17 -21.39 -22.02
C PHE A 122 -8.40 -22.27 -22.28
N LYS A 123 -9.61 -21.77 -22.04
CA LYS A 123 -10.86 -22.51 -22.24
C LYS A 123 -11.58 -22.14 -23.53
N VAL A 124 -11.26 -20.99 -24.12
CA VAL A 124 -11.94 -20.46 -25.32
C VAL A 124 -11.19 -20.89 -26.58
N SER A 125 -11.92 -21.28 -27.63
CA SER A 125 -11.34 -21.49 -28.95
C SER A 125 -11.18 -20.15 -29.67
N PHE A 126 -9.95 -19.82 -30.07
CA PHE A 126 -9.68 -18.63 -30.86
C PHE A 126 -9.76 -18.95 -32.35
N SER A 127 -10.22 -17.98 -33.14
CA SER A 127 -10.33 -18.14 -34.60
C SER A 127 -8.99 -17.97 -35.31
N SER A 128 -8.01 -17.34 -34.65
CA SER A 128 -6.64 -17.20 -35.14
C SER A 128 -5.61 -17.01 -34.02
N GLN A 129 -4.35 -17.32 -34.32
CA GLN A 129 -3.20 -17.08 -33.43
C GLN A 129 -3.06 -15.60 -33.05
N LYS A 130 -3.33 -14.68 -33.98
CA LYS A 130 -3.23 -13.24 -33.77
C LYS A 130 -4.28 -12.72 -32.77
N GLU A 131 -5.48 -13.30 -32.79
CA GLU A 131 -6.55 -12.97 -31.84
C GLU A 131 -6.17 -13.40 -30.42
N TYR A 132 -5.60 -14.61 -30.29
CA TYR A 132 -5.08 -15.12 -29.03
C TYR A 132 -3.97 -14.22 -28.45
N GLU A 133 -2.97 -13.87 -29.27
CA GLU A 133 -1.86 -12.99 -28.85
C GLU A 133 -2.34 -11.59 -28.46
N LEU A 134 -3.36 -11.05 -29.14
CA LEU A 134 -3.94 -9.75 -28.81
C LEU A 134 -4.65 -9.76 -27.45
N GLU A 135 -5.44 -10.79 -27.15
CA GLU A 135 -6.12 -10.89 -25.85
C GLU A 135 -5.15 -11.19 -24.70
N TYR A 136 -4.17 -12.04 -24.97
CA TYR A 136 -3.10 -12.37 -24.03
C TYR A 136 -2.27 -11.11 -23.67
N SER A 137 -1.89 -10.30 -24.67
CA SER A 137 -1.04 -9.10 -24.47
C SER A 137 -1.72 -7.95 -23.73
N LYS A 138 -3.04 -7.99 -23.50
CA LYS A 138 -3.75 -6.97 -22.72
C LYS A 138 -3.61 -7.19 -21.21
N ILE A 139 -3.52 -8.44 -20.75
CA ILE A 139 -3.72 -8.75 -19.34
C ILE A 139 -2.56 -8.27 -18.45
N LEU A 140 -1.31 -8.51 -18.84
CA LEU A 140 -0.13 -8.14 -18.02
C LEU A 140 0.11 -6.61 -17.97
N PRO A 141 0.04 -5.85 -19.08
CA PRO A 141 0.18 -4.40 -19.05
C PRO A 141 -0.95 -3.70 -18.27
N ASP A 142 -2.20 -4.18 -18.41
CA ASP A 142 -3.32 -3.63 -17.64
C ASP A 142 -3.14 -3.88 -16.14
N LEU A 143 -2.60 -5.04 -15.76
CA LEU A 143 -2.22 -5.32 -14.38
C LEU A 143 -1.20 -4.29 -13.88
N LYS A 144 -0.17 -3.96 -14.69
CA LYS A 144 0.81 -2.91 -14.35
C LYS A 144 0.14 -1.58 -14.07
N LYS A 145 -0.65 -1.13 -15.04
CA LYS A 145 -1.24 0.18 -15.02
C LYS A 145 -2.13 0.35 -13.80
N ASN A 146 -2.92 -0.67 -13.49
CA ASN A 146 -3.76 -0.69 -12.30
C ASN A 146 -2.93 -0.71 -11.02
N TYR A 147 -1.86 -1.51 -10.94
CA TYR A 147 -0.95 -1.51 -9.79
C TYR A 147 -0.33 -0.11 -9.57
N ASP A 148 0.29 0.47 -10.59
CA ASP A 148 0.96 1.77 -10.52
C ASP A 148 -0.02 2.88 -10.11
N PHE A 149 -1.25 2.86 -10.65
CA PHE A 149 -2.32 3.77 -10.25
C PHE A 149 -2.67 3.66 -8.76
N ASN A 150 -2.89 2.46 -8.26
CA ASN A 150 -3.26 2.22 -6.87
C ASN A 150 -2.14 2.64 -5.90
N VAL A 151 -0.88 2.33 -6.22
CA VAL A 151 0.28 2.74 -5.41
C VAL A 151 0.41 4.27 -5.37
N SER A 152 0.21 4.93 -6.51
CA SER A 152 0.23 6.40 -6.60
C SER A 152 -0.87 7.03 -5.73
N GLU A 153 -2.10 6.55 -5.84
CA GLU A 153 -3.22 7.03 -5.03
C GLU A 153 -3.01 6.77 -3.53
N HIS A 154 -2.51 5.60 -3.15
CA HIS A 154 -2.14 5.30 -1.77
C HIS A 154 -1.07 6.26 -1.25
N SER A 155 0.00 6.49 -2.02
CA SER A 155 1.09 7.40 -1.65
C SER A 155 0.58 8.84 -1.41
N LYS A 156 -0.37 9.31 -2.24
CA LYS A 156 -1.01 10.62 -2.04
C LYS A 156 -1.81 10.68 -0.73
N LYS A 157 -2.58 9.63 -0.42
CA LYS A 157 -3.37 9.55 0.81
C LYS A 157 -2.49 9.51 2.05
N VAL A 158 -1.42 8.73 2.04
CA VAL A 158 -0.43 8.68 3.14
C VAL A 158 0.23 10.04 3.33
N LYS A 159 0.69 10.68 2.25
CA LYS A 159 1.30 12.02 2.32
C LYS A 159 0.32 13.05 2.91
N LYS A 160 -0.93 13.02 2.48
CA LYS A 160 -1.97 13.89 3.02
C LYS A 160 -2.21 13.62 4.51
N ALA A 161 -2.33 12.35 4.92
CA ALA A 161 -2.52 11.99 6.32
C ALA A 161 -1.36 12.45 7.20
N CYS A 162 -0.11 12.30 6.72
CA CYS A 162 1.07 12.82 7.40
C CYS A 162 1.00 14.34 7.55
N GLN A 163 0.62 15.06 6.49
CA GLN A 163 0.49 16.52 6.55
C GLN A 163 -0.63 16.95 7.51
N ASP A 164 -1.78 16.30 7.46
CA ASP A 164 -2.91 16.59 8.35
C ASP A 164 -2.51 16.35 9.83
N PHE A 165 -1.68 15.34 10.11
CA PHE A 165 -1.11 15.07 11.42
C PHE A 165 -0.13 16.16 11.87
N VAL A 166 0.81 16.57 11.01
CA VAL A 166 1.77 17.66 11.30
C VAL A 166 1.04 18.98 11.55
N ASP A 167 0.10 19.32 10.67
CA ASP A 167 -0.71 20.53 10.75
C ASP A 167 -1.51 20.61 12.06
N TYR A 168 -2.00 19.49 12.59
CA TYR A 168 -2.74 19.46 13.85
C TYR A 168 -1.91 20.01 15.02
N PHE A 169 -0.62 19.72 15.06
CA PHE A 169 0.27 20.17 16.14
C PHE A 169 0.92 21.54 15.88
N GLN A 170 1.02 21.97 14.62
CA GLN A 170 1.65 23.25 14.24
C GLN A 170 0.68 24.42 14.10
N LYS A 171 -0.64 24.19 13.91
CA LYS A 171 -1.63 25.25 13.64
C LYS A 171 -2.08 26.05 14.88
N LYS A 172 -1.32 26.06 15.98
CA LYS A 172 -1.61 26.84 17.19
C LYS A 172 -0.34 27.36 17.82
#